data_AF-A0A2D8VG02-F1
#
_entry.id   AF-A0A2D8VG02-F1
#
_cell.length_a   1.000
_cell.length_b   1.000
_cell.length_c   1.000
_cell.angle_alpha   90.00
_cell.angle_beta   90.00
_cell.angle_gamma   90.00
#
_symmetry.space_group_name_H-M   'P 1'
#
loop_
_entity.id
_entity.type
_entity.pdbx_description
1 polymer ?
#
loop_
_entity_poly.entity_id
_entity_poly.type
_entity_poly.pdbx_seq_one_letter_code
_entity_poly.pdbx_strand_id
1 'polypeptide(L)'
;MPLSSDLETQSDHAVGGRELELESIDFFVRLMSMLGMPRSVGEIYGLLYFSQDSLPMDQIASRLGISIGSASQGLRTLRALKAVKTAYV
;
A
#
# COMPACT_ATOMS: atom_id res chain seq x y z
N MET A 1 -8.80 43.99 12.80
CA MET A 1 -9.40 42.65 12.90
C MET A 1 -9.24 41.99 11.54
N PRO A 2 -8.39 40.96 11.44
CA PRO A 2 -8.80 39.78 10.66
C PRO A 2 -8.31 38.47 11.32
N LEU A 3 -9.18 37.46 11.39
CA LEU A 3 -8.76 36.06 11.55
C LEU A 3 -9.86 35.18 10.94
N SER A 4 -9.77 34.92 9.65
CA SER A 4 -10.68 33.98 8.95
C SER A 4 -10.00 33.26 7.78
N SER A 5 -8.66 33.20 7.76
CA SER A 5 -7.89 32.72 6.59
C SER A 5 -7.42 31.26 6.67
N ASP A 6 -7.68 30.54 7.77
CA ASP A 6 -6.99 29.28 8.06
C ASP A 6 -7.78 28.00 7.76
N LEU A 7 -8.97 28.07 7.16
CA LEU A 7 -9.83 26.87 6.99
C LEU A 7 -9.84 26.21 5.60
N GLU A 8 -9.20 26.76 4.58
CA GLU A 8 -9.35 26.23 3.19
C GLU A 8 -8.15 25.41 2.66
N THR A 9 -7.02 25.32 3.38
CA THR A 9 -5.78 24.74 2.81
C THR A 9 -5.58 23.23 3.10
N GLN A 10 -6.37 22.60 3.97
CA GLN A 10 -6.07 21.23 4.45
C GLN A 10 -6.68 20.10 3.58
N SER A 11 -7.66 20.40 2.74
CA SER A 11 -8.45 19.40 1.99
C SER A 11 -7.75 18.79 0.78
N ASP A 12 -6.81 19.52 0.18
CA ASP A 12 -6.25 19.21 -1.14
C ASP A 12 -5.11 18.16 -1.07
N HIS A 13 -4.30 18.19 -0.01
CA HIS A 13 -3.16 17.29 0.16
C HIS A 13 -3.56 15.82 0.44
N ALA A 14 -4.66 15.60 1.15
CA ALA A 14 -5.13 14.25 1.49
C ALA A 14 -5.80 13.53 0.30
N VAL A 15 -6.33 14.29 -0.66
CA VAL A 15 -6.91 13.74 -1.89
C VAL A 15 -5.81 13.29 -2.84
N GLY A 16 -4.76 14.12 -3.01
CA GLY A 16 -3.60 13.75 -3.82
C GLY A 16 -2.87 12.50 -3.30
N GLY A 17 -2.74 12.35 -1.97
CA GLY A 17 -2.07 11.17 -1.39
C GLY A 17 -2.78 9.84 -1.69
N ARG A 18 -4.12 9.82 -1.68
CA ARG A 18 -4.90 8.61 -1.95
C ARG A 18 -4.92 8.24 -3.44
N GLU A 19 -4.93 9.23 -4.32
CA GLU A 19 -4.83 8.99 -5.76
C GLU A 19 -3.47 8.36 -6.12
N LEU A 20 -2.38 8.91 -5.55
CA LEU A 20 -1.03 8.38 -5.76
C LEU A 20 -0.85 6.96 -5.20
N GLU A 21 -1.49 6.64 -4.06
CA GLU A 21 -1.50 5.29 -3.50
C GLU A 21 -2.14 4.29 -4.47
N LEU A 22 -3.31 4.63 -5.03
CA LEU A 22 -4.02 3.77 -5.98
C LEU A 22 -3.26 3.60 -7.30
N GLU A 23 -2.74 4.68 -7.87
CA GLU A 23 -1.95 4.64 -9.10
C GLU A 23 -0.70 3.77 -8.93
N SER A 24 -0.06 3.88 -7.76
CA SER A 24 1.13 3.09 -7.48
C SER A 24 0.83 1.61 -7.26
N ILE A 25 -0.31 1.28 -6.63
CA ILE A 25 -0.79 -0.11 -6.56
C ILE A 25 -0.96 -0.68 -7.97
N ASP A 26 -1.58 0.06 -8.90
CA ASP A 26 -1.74 -0.40 -10.30
C ASP A 26 -0.37 -0.58 -10.99
N PHE A 27 0.56 0.36 -10.78
CA PHE A 27 1.92 0.26 -11.30
C PHE A 27 2.62 -1.02 -10.81
N PHE A 28 2.59 -1.30 -9.50
CA PHE A 28 3.25 -2.49 -8.96
C PHE A 28 2.54 -3.79 -9.36
N VAL A 29 1.22 -3.79 -9.52
CA VAL A 29 0.48 -4.92 -10.09
C VAL A 29 0.96 -5.24 -11.50
N ARG A 30 1.12 -4.22 -12.35
CA ARG A 30 1.64 -4.39 -13.72
C ARG A 30 3.08 -4.89 -13.71
N LEU A 31 3.95 -4.30 -12.88
CA LEU A 31 5.34 -4.71 -12.75
C LEU A 31 5.45 -6.18 -12.31
N MET A 32 4.71 -6.58 -11.28
CA MET A 32 4.72 -7.96 -10.78
C MET A 32 4.16 -8.94 -11.82
N SER A 33 3.14 -8.53 -12.57
CA SER A 33 2.59 -9.33 -13.67
C SER A 33 3.62 -9.56 -14.79
N MET A 34 4.42 -8.54 -15.13
CA MET A 34 5.52 -8.67 -16.10
C MET A 34 6.62 -9.63 -15.62
N LEU A 35 6.81 -9.75 -14.31
CA LEU A 35 7.75 -10.70 -13.68
C LEU A 35 7.15 -12.11 -13.50
N GLY A 36 5.93 -12.36 -13.99
CA GLY A 36 5.24 -13.64 -13.85
C GLY A 36 4.69 -13.91 -12.44
N MET A 37 4.59 -12.87 -11.60
CA MET A 37 4.11 -13.00 -10.23
C MET A 37 2.59 -12.76 -10.13
N PRO A 38 1.92 -13.33 -9.11
CA PRO A 38 0.51 -13.09 -8.87
C PRO A 38 0.20 -11.61 -8.60
N ARG A 39 -0.98 -11.15 -9.02
CA ARG A 39 -1.50 -9.79 -8.77
C ARG A 39 -1.40 -9.37 -7.30
N SER A 40 -1.73 -10.29 -6.38
CA SER A 40 -1.69 -10.01 -4.93
C SER A 40 -0.30 -9.58 -4.44
N VAL A 41 0.79 -10.03 -5.08
CA VAL A 41 2.15 -9.61 -4.73
C VAL A 41 2.34 -8.12 -5.01
N GLY A 42 1.83 -7.63 -6.15
CA GLY A 42 1.88 -6.22 -6.51
C GLY A 42 0.97 -5.35 -5.63
N GLU A 43 -0.23 -5.83 -5.33
CA GLU A 43 -1.17 -5.13 -4.44
C GLU A 43 -0.60 -4.95 -3.03
N ILE A 44 -0.01 -6.01 -2.46
CA ILE A 44 0.62 -5.96 -1.13
C ILE A 44 1.81 -5.00 -1.14
N TYR A 45 2.67 -5.07 -2.17
CA TYR A 45 3.83 -4.20 -2.23
C TYR A 45 3.44 -2.73 -2.43
N GLY A 46 2.47 -2.45 -3.31
CA GLY A 46 1.97 -1.09 -3.53
C GLY A 46 1.38 -0.48 -2.27
N LEU A 47 0.55 -1.24 -1.53
CA LEU A 47 0.02 -0.78 -0.23
C LEU A 47 1.13 -0.50 0.78
N LEU A 48 2.11 -1.41 0.90
CA LEU A 48 3.18 -1.27 1.88
C LEU A 48 4.16 -0.14 1.53
N TYR A 49 4.37 0.16 0.25
CA TYR A 49 5.31 1.20 -0.19
C TYR A 49 4.89 2.60 0.27
N PHE A 50 3.59 2.88 0.29
CA PHE A 50 3.04 4.17 0.74
C PHE A 50 2.60 4.16 2.21
N SER A 51 2.66 3.01 2.88
CA SER A 51 2.33 2.92 4.30
C SER A 51 3.43 3.55 5.15
N GLN A 52 3.07 4.58 5.93
CA GLN A 52 4.00 5.22 6.86
C GLN A 52 4.37 4.27 8.02
N ASP A 53 3.44 3.41 8.41
CA ASP A 53 3.59 2.47 9.50
C ASP A 53 3.69 1.03 9.01
N SER A 54 4.30 0.18 9.83
CA SER A 54 4.31 -1.26 9.57
C SER A 54 2.90 -1.83 9.72
N LEU A 55 2.41 -2.53 8.70
CA LEU A 55 1.08 -3.12 8.73
C LEU A 55 1.12 -4.62 9.08
N PRO A 56 0.28 -5.07 10.02
CA PRO A 56 0.11 -6.50 10.26
C PRO A 56 -0.67 -7.15 9.11
N MET A 57 -0.45 -8.45 8.91
CA MET A 57 -0.94 -9.18 7.73
C MET A 57 -2.47 -9.19 7.59
N ASP A 58 -3.19 -9.27 8.71
CA ASP A 58 -4.64 -9.22 8.76
C ASP A 58 -5.18 -7.86 8.29
N GLN A 59 -4.52 -6.76 8.66
CA GLN A 59 -4.85 -5.44 8.13
C GLN A 59 -4.56 -5.33 6.63
N ILE A 60 -3.45 -5.87 6.14
CA ILE A 60 -3.13 -5.90 4.70
C ILE A 60 -4.25 -6.65 3.95
N ALA A 61 -4.65 -7.83 4.44
CA ALA A 61 -5.71 -8.62 3.86
C ALA A 61 -7.05 -7.87 3.84
N SER A 62 -7.41 -7.22 4.95
CA SER A 62 -8.64 -6.44 5.06
C SER A 62 -8.66 -5.22 4.13
N ARG A 63 -7.56 -4.46 4.04
CA ARG A 63 -7.47 -3.26 3.17
C ARG A 63 -7.53 -3.60 1.68
N LEU A 64 -6.92 -4.72 1.28
CA LEU A 64 -6.90 -5.16 -0.11
C LEU A 64 -8.10 -6.03 -0.50
N GLY A 65 -8.94 -6.42 0.47
CA GLY A 65 -10.07 -7.34 0.21
C GLY A 65 -9.65 -8.74 -0.23
N ILE A 66 -8.45 -9.18 0.15
CA ILE A 66 -7.91 -10.51 -0.20
C ILE A 66 -7.96 -11.47 1.00
N SER A 67 -7.85 -12.76 0.74
CA SER A 67 -7.77 -13.76 1.81
C SER A 67 -6.46 -13.66 2.59
N ILE A 68 -6.50 -14.04 3.88
CA ILE A 68 -5.30 -14.15 4.74
C ILE A 68 -4.26 -15.10 4.11
N GLY A 69 -4.71 -16.18 3.45
CA GLY A 69 -3.83 -17.10 2.73
C GLY A 69 -3.10 -16.42 1.56
N SER A 70 -3.81 -15.59 0.77
CA SER A 70 -3.19 -14.81 -0.32
C SER A 70 -2.22 -13.77 0.22
N ALA A 71 -2.58 -13.07 1.30
CA ALA A 71 -1.69 -12.12 1.97
C ALA A 71 -0.42 -12.81 2.48
N SER A 72 -0.55 -13.97 3.14
CA SER A 72 0.57 -14.76 3.65
C SER A 72 1.53 -15.20 2.54
N GLN A 73 1.02 -15.76 1.44
CA GLN A 73 1.86 -16.17 0.32
C GLN A 73 2.50 -14.97 -0.39
N GLY A 74 1.75 -13.88 -0.58
CA GLY A 74 2.30 -12.66 -1.18
C GLY A 74 3.43 -12.05 -0.34
N LEU A 75 3.25 -11.93 0.98
CA LEU A 75 4.29 -11.49 1.91
C LEU A 75 5.51 -12.42 1.92
N ARG A 76 5.30 -13.75 1.82
CA ARG A 76 6.39 -14.72 1.71
C ARG A 76 7.20 -14.50 0.43
N THR A 77 6.54 -14.29 -0.70
CA THR A 77 7.19 -13.98 -1.98
C THR A 77 7.98 -12.68 -1.89
N LEU A 78 7.38 -11.59 -1.38
CA LEU A 78 8.04 -10.30 -1.23
C LEU A 78 9.26 -10.38 -0.29
N ARG A 79 9.17 -11.18 0.78
CA ARG A 79 10.33 -11.44 1.66
C ARG A 79 11.45 -12.19 0.94
N ALA A 80 11.12 -13.19 0.13
CA ALA A 80 12.12 -13.94 -0.66
C ALA A 80 12.85 -13.02 -1.64
N LEU A 81 12.15 -12.03 -2.19
CA LEU A 81 12.69 -10.99 -3.07
C LEU A 81 13.45 -9.88 -2.33
N LYS A 82 13.47 -9.89 -0.99
CA LYS A 82 13.96 -8.79 -0.13
C LYS A 82 13.25 -7.45 -0.35
N ALA A 83 12.03 -7.47 -0.89
CA ALA A 83 11.21 -6.28 -1.12
C ALA A 83 10.56 -5.77 0.18
N VAL A 84 10.34 -6.65 1.16
CA VAL A 84 9.77 -6.29 2.47
C VAL A 84 10.57 -6.92 3.61
N LYS A 85 10.51 -6.30 4.78
CA LYS A 85 11.10 -6.80 6.04
C LYS A 85 10.03 -6.90 7.12
N THR A 86 10.23 -7.81 8.06
CA THR A 86 9.40 -7.85 9.27
C THR A 86 9.85 -6.72 10.20
N ALA A 87 8.91 -5.90 10.64
CA ALA A 87 9.10 -4.95 11.73
C ALA A 87 8.47 -5.53 13.00
N TYR A 88 9.10 -5.25 14.14
CA TYR A 88 8.53 -5.50 15.46
C TYR A 88 7.93 -4.18 15.94
N VAL A 89 6.62 -4.16 16.02
CA VAL A 89 5.81 -3.07 16.59
C VAL A 89 5.31 -3.49 17.96
#